data_AF-A0A2H5ZW88-F1
#
_entry.id   AF-A0A2H5ZW88-F1
#
_cell.length_a   1.000
_cell.length_b   1.000
_cell.length_c   1.000
_cell.angle_alpha   90.00
_cell.angle_beta   90.00
_cell.angle_gamma   90.00
#
_symmetry.space_group_name_H-M   'P 1'
#
loop_
_entity.id
_entity.type
_entity.pdbx_description
1 polymer ?
#
loop_
_entity_poly.entity_id
_entity_poly.type
_entity_poly.pdbx_seq_one_letter_code
_entity_poly.pdbx_strand_id
1 'polypeptide(L)'
;MATSSSQGPEGRRDRDALAAVLWNYAEFDTPEEVDAVFRAQRRLSVGHGLLFFVVTALLPVLHVAWPAWTTTALWGGLTPAFVAATVLYPLFCIVLAASYTMRANRLDEDLLGRARTSGRAWELPGEPAPGDP
;
A
#
# COMPACT_ATOMS: atom_id res chain seq x y z
N MET A 1 -26.50 2.77 -52.68
CA MET A 1 -25.11 3.14 -52.32
C MET A 1 -24.92 2.73 -50.86
N ALA A 2 -24.51 1.48 -50.64
CA ALA A 2 -24.38 0.89 -49.30
C ALA A 2 -23.01 0.21 -49.23
N THR A 3 -22.04 0.89 -48.62
CA THR A 3 -20.73 0.30 -48.30
C THR A 3 -20.89 -0.53 -47.03
N SER A 4 -21.34 -1.77 -47.19
CA SER A 4 -21.29 -2.79 -46.14
C SER A 4 -19.83 -3.17 -45.92
N SER A 5 -19.22 -2.59 -44.89
CA SER A 5 -17.85 -2.91 -44.48
C SER A 5 -17.79 -4.32 -43.92
N SER A 6 -17.34 -5.27 -44.74
CA SER A 6 -17.04 -6.63 -44.31
C SER A 6 -15.87 -6.62 -43.33
N GLN A 7 -16.15 -6.54 -42.03
CA GLN A 7 -15.18 -6.87 -41.00
C GLN A 7 -14.99 -8.39 -41.01
N GLY A 8 -14.01 -8.86 -41.78
CA GLY A 8 -13.62 -10.26 -41.84
C GLY A 8 -13.12 -10.79 -40.48
N PRO A 9 -13.07 -12.11 -40.29
CA PRO A 9 -12.62 -12.74 -39.03
C PRO A 9 -11.23 -12.29 -38.57
N GLU A 10 -10.37 -11.88 -39.52
CA GLU A 10 -9.04 -11.33 -39.25
C GLU A 10 -9.10 -9.98 -38.51
N GLY A 11 -10.00 -9.07 -38.91
CA GLY A 11 -10.15 -7.77 -38.24
C GLY A 11 -10.80 -7.84 -36.85
N ARG A 12 -11.41 -8.97 -36.49
CA ARG A 12 -11.83 -9.25 -35.11
C ARG A 12 -10.65 -9.75 -34.29
N ARG A 13 -9.87 -10.67 -34.83
CA ARG A 13 -8.67 -11.23 -34.19
C ARG A 13 -7.61 -10.18 -33.85
N ASP A 14 -7.37 -9.22 -34.75
CA ASP A 14 -6.41 -8.14 -34.52
C ASP A 14 -6.88 -7.17 -33.42
N ARG A 15 -8.19 -6.94 -33.31
CA ARG A 15 -8.77 -6.14 -32.21
C ARG A 15 -8.69 -6.84 -30.88
N ASP A 16 -8.93 -8.15 -30.84
CA ASP A 16 -8.81 -8.95 -29.62
C ASP A 16 -7.34 -9.02 -29.15
N ALA A 17 -6.40 -9.12 -30.10
CA ALA A 17 -4.97 -9.09 -29.81
C ALA A 17 -4.51 -7.70 -29.33
N LEU A 18 -4.95 -6.62 -29.98
CA LEU A 18 -4.68 -5.25 -29.53
C LEU A 18 -5.30 -4.99 -28.15
N ALA A 19 -6.52 -5.45 -27.90
CA ALA A 19 -7.17 -5.35 -26.60
C ALA A 19 -6.40 -6.12 -25.52
N ALA A 20 -5.89 -7.32 -25.83
CA ALA A 20 -5.06 -8.08 -24.89
C ALA A 20 -3.71 -7.41 -24.61
N VAL A 21 -3.08 -6.79 -25.61
CA VAL A 21 -1.82 -6.04 -25.44
C VAL A 21 -2.06 -4.74 -24.67
N LEU A 22 -3.12 -4.00 -25.00
CA LEU A 22 -3.50 -2.78 -24.29
C LEU A 22 -3.96 -3.08 -22.87
N TRP A 23 -4.63 -4.21 -22.64
CA TRP A 23 -4.94 -4.71 -21.30
C TRP A 23 -3.67 -4.96 -20.50
N ASN A 24 -2.67 -5.61 -21.11
CA ASN A 24 -1.38 -5.86 -20.48
C ASN A 24 -0.63 -4.54 -20.17
N TYR A 25 -0.65 -3.57 -21.09
CA TYR A 25 -0.07 -2.25 -20.87
C TYR A 25 -0.85 -1.37 -19.87
N ALA A 26 -2.16 -1.57 -19.73
CA ALA A 26 -2.97 -0.91 -18.71
C ALA A 26 -2.82 -1.58 -17.32
N GLU A 27 -2.40 -2.84 -17.28
CA GLU A 27 -2.09 -3.58 -16.06
C GLU A 27 -0.68 -3.27 -15.53
N PHE A 28 0.23 -2.79 -16.39
CA PHE A 28 1.49 -2.20 -15.97
C PHE A 28 1.31 -0.70 -15.72
N ASP A 29 1.33 -0.30 -14.44
CA ASP A 29 1.32 1.10 -14.02
C ASP A 29 2.35 1.95 -14.79
N THR A 30 1.97 3.17 -15.15
CA THR A 30 2.89 4.13 -15.79
C THR A 30 4.07 4.44 -14.86
N PRO A 31 5.26 4.82 -15.40
CA PRO A 31 6.42 5.12 -14.55
C PRO A 31 6.16 6.23 -13.52
N GLU A 32 5.27 7.18 -13.84
CA GLU A 32 4.84 8.22 -12.90
C GLU A 32 3.99 7.68 -11.74
N GLU A 33 3.12 6.70 -12.02
CA GLU A 33 2.31 6.01 -11.00
C GLU A 33 3.21 5.18 -10.08
N VAL A 34 4.16 4.42 -10.64
CA VAL A 34 5.14 3.64 -9.88
C VAL A 34 5.95 4.53 -8.91
N ASP A 35 6.43 5.68 -9.37
CA ASP A 35 7.15 6.64 -8.53
C ASP A 35 6.27 7.22 -7.41
N ALA A 36 4.98 7.42 -7.66
CA ALA A 36 4.03 7.87 -6.65
C ALA A 36 3.81 6.79 -5.58
N VAL A 37 3.67 5.52 -5.99
CA VAL A 37 3.55 4.37 -5.07
C VAL A 37 4.80 4.23 -4.22
N PHE A 38 5.99 4.23 -4.83
CA PHE A 38 7.25 4.12 -4.10
C PHE A 38 7.43 5.23 -3.08
N ARG A 39 7.07 6.47 -3.42
CA ARG A 39 7.16 7.61 -2.51
C ARG A 39 6.19 7.47 -1.34
N ALA A 40 4.97 7.00 -1.59
CA ALA A 40 3.95 6.77 -0.57
C ALA A 40 4.35 5.62 0.38
N GLN A 41 4.76 4.47 -0.17
CA GLN A 41 5.25 3.33 0.61
C GLN A 41 6.49 3.71 1.42
N ARG A 42 7.48 4.37 0.80
CA ARG A 42 8.69 4.82 1.51
C ARG A 42 8.35 5.73 2.68
N ARG A 43 7.43 6.68 2.51
CA ARG A 43 6.99 7.55 3.62
C ARG A 43 6.34 6.75 4.75
N LEU A 44 5.53 5.75 4.42
CA LEU A 44 4.89 4.86 5.39
C LEU A 44 5.92 4.03 6.17
N SER A 45 6.85 3.38 5.45
CA SER A 45 7.89 2.53 6.04
C SER A 45 8.87 3.33 6.88
N VAL A 46 9.30 4.52 6.42
CA VAL A 46 10.19 5.40 7.21
C VAL A 46 9.50 5.87 8.48
N GLY A 47 8.20 6.22 8.43
CA GLY A 47 7.46 6.63 9.62
C GLY A 47 7.37 5.54 10.69
N HIS A 48 6.99 4.31 10.30
CA HIS A 48 6.89 3.19 11.25
C HIS A 48 8.28 2.71 11.70
N GLY A 49 9.28 2.71 10.82
CA GLY A 49 10.65 2.38 11.15
C GLY A 49 11.27 3.36 12.14
N LEU A 50 11.02 4.67 11.96
CA LEU A 50 11.46 5.69 12.90
C LEU A 50 10.75 5.54 14.26
N LEU A 51 9.44 5.28 14.26
CA LEU A 51 8.69 5.05 15.49
C LEU A 51 9.22 3.82 16.26
N PHE A 52 9.44 2.71 15.55
CA PHE A 52 10.08 1.53 16.12
C PHE A 52 11.42 1.88 16.75
N PHE A 53 12.29 2.55 15.99
CA PHE A 53 13.62 2.94 16.44
C PHE A 53 13.58 3.82 17.69
N VAL A 54 12.72 4.84 17.71
CA VAL A 54 12.57 5.75 18.86
C VAL A 54 12.10 5.00 20.11
N VAL A 55 11.09 4.13 19.98
CA VAL A 55 10.59 3.35 21.13
C VAL A 55 11.65 2.37 21.63
N THR A 56 12.35 1.69 20.72
CA THR A 56 13.43 0.76 21.07
C THR A 56 14.61 1.50 21.72
N ALA A 57 14.97 2.69 21.24
CA ALA A 57 16.02 3.53 21.83
C ALA A 57 15.61 4.11 23.19
N LEU A 58 14.31 4.24 23.47
CA LEU A 58 13.83 4.70 24.77
C LEU A 58 14.09 3.68 25.88
N LEU A 59 14.11 2.38 25.58
CA LEU A 59 14.41 1.32 26.56
C LEU A 59 15.78 1.48 27.24
N PRO A 60 16.92 1.58 26.52
CA PRO A 60 18.22 1.81 27.15
C PRO A 60 18.30 3.18 27.85
N VAL A 61 17.64 4.22 27.32
CA VAL A 61 17.56 5.53 28.00
C VAL A 61 16.87 5.39 29.35
N LEU A 62 15.73 4.70 29.39
CA LEU A 62 14.97 4.46 30.62
C LEU A 62 15.77 3.61 31.61
N HIS A 63 16.55 2.65 31.10
CA HIS A 63 17.40 1.80 31.92
C HIS A 63 18.48 2.60 32.67
N VAL A 64 19.08 3.60 32.03
CA VAL A 64 20.10 4.47 32.65
C VAL A 64 19.45 5.55 33.52
N ALA A 65 18.39 6.18 33.03
CA ALA A 65 17.75 7.32 33.71
C ALA A 65 16.95 6.91 34.95
N TRP A 66 16.47 5.67 35.02
CA TRP A 66 15.64 5.19 36.11
C TRP A 66 16.11 3.82 36.63
N PRO A 67 17.14 3.76 37.50
CA PRO A 67 17.66 2.49 38.02
C PRO A 67 16.61 1.62 38.74
N ALA A 68 15.63 2.25 39.41
CA ALA A 68 14.53 1.56 40.09
C ALA A 68 13.61 0.76 39.12
N TRP A 69 13.63 1.08 37.82
CA TRP A 69 12.97 0.34 36.75
C TRP A 69 13.37 -1.15 36.72
N THR A 70 14.63 -1.44 37.05
CA THR A 70 15.18 -2.79 37.06
C THR A 70 15.33 -3.39 38.45
N THR A 71 15.35 -2.57 39.52
CA THR A 71 15.65 -3.06 40.88
C THR A 71 14.42 -3.16 41.77
N THR A 72 13.36 -2.42 41.50
CA THR A 72 12.13 -2.47 42.30
C THR A 72 11.23 -3.61 41.81
N ALA A 73 11.00 -4.60 42.66
CA ALA A 73 10.01 -5.63 42.39
C ALA A 73 8.59 -5.07 42.60
N LEU A 74 7.73 -5.20 41.60
CA LEU A 74 6.31 -4.89 41.68
C LEU A 74 5.55 -5.98 42.44
N TRP A 75 5.74 -7.25 42.04
CA TRP A 75 5.07 -8.38 42.66
C TRP A 75 5.81 -9.69 42.36
N GLY A 76 6.12 -10.49 43.39
CA GLY A 76 6.76 -11.80 43.23
C GLY A 76 8.14 -11.78 42.53
N GLY A 77 8.84 -10.63 42.54
CA GLY A 77 10.12 -10.46 41.83
C GLY A 77 10.00 -9.92 40.40
N LEU A 78 8.78 -9.69 39.89
CA LEU A 78 8.57 -9.03 38.60
C LEU A 78 8.98 -7.57 38.68
N THR A 79 9.99 -7.19 37.92
CA THR A 79 10.42 -5.80 37.80
C THR A 79 9.66 -5.13 36.65
N PRO A 80 9.46 -3.80 36.69
CA PRO A 80 8.88 -3.04 35.57
C PRO A 80 9.60 -3.32 34.25
N ALA A 81 10.93 -3.41 34.27
CA ALA A 81 11.75 -3.78 33.13
C ALA A 81 11.41 -5.16 32.55
N PHE A 82 11.17 -6.15 33.41
CA PHE A 82 10.82 -7.49 32.98
C PHE A 82 9.47 -7.51 32.26
N VAL A 83 8.44 -6.86 32.83
CA VAL A 83 7.12 -6.75 32.20
C VAL A 83 7.21 -6.00 30.87
N ALA A 84 8.04 -4.95 30.81
CA ALA A 84 8.24 -4.20 29.59
C ALA A 84 8.88 -5.05 28.49
N ALA A 85 9.92 -5.82 28.81
CA ALA A 85 10.63 -6.64 27.84
C ALA A 85 9.81 -7.87 27.38
N THR A 86 9.04 -8.49 28.26
CA THR A 86 8.35 -9.77 27.97
C THR A 86 6.91 -9.61 27.50
N VAL A 87 6.23 -8.52 27.88
CA VAL A 87 4.82 -8.30 27.56
C VAL A 87 4.64 -7.05 26.71
N LEU A 88 5.05 -5.88 27.21
CA LEU A 88 4.73 -4.61 26.52
C LEU A 88 5.47 -4.46 25.20
N TYR A 89 6.75 -4.81 25.13
CA TYR A 89 7.55 -4.65 23.91
C TYR A 89 7.11 -5.62 22.80
N PRO A 90 6.89 -6.91 23.05
CA PRO A 90 6.29 -7.80 22.05
C PRO A 90 4.90 -7.34 21.62
N LEU A 91 4.04 -6.91 22.55
CA LEU A 91 2.71 -6.38 22.23
C LEU A 91 2.82 -5.14 21.34
N PHE A 92 3.74 -4.23 21.66
CA PHE A 92 4.05 -3.06 20.83
C PHE A 92 4.48 -3.47 19.42
N CYS A 93 5.40 -4.43 19.28
CA CYS A 93 5.84 -4.93 17.98
C CYS A 93 4.68 -5.53 17.17
N ILE A 94 3.79 -6.30 17.82
CA ILE A 94 2.60 -6.88 17.18
C ILE A 94 1.65 -5.77 16.69
N VAL A 95 1.35 -4.79 17.54
CA VAL A 95 0.47 -3.66 17.19
C VAL A 95 1.09 -2.82 16.08
N LEU A 96 2.39 -2.56 16.14
CA LEU A 96 3.11 -1.81 15.12
C LEU A 96 3.08 -2.55 13.77
N ALA A 97 3.33 -3.86 13.76
CA ALA A 97 3.24 -4.69 12.58
C ALA A 97 1.82 -4.71 12.00
N ALA A 98 0.80 -4.92 12.85
CA ALA A 98 -0.59 -4.90 12.43
C ALA A 98 -1.00 -3.55 11.84
N SER A 99 -0.63 -2.45 12.48
CA SER A 99 -0.93 -1.10 11.99
C SER A 99 -0.22 -0.78 10.67
N TYR A 100 1.02 -1.23 10.50
CA TYR A 100 1.74 -1.12 9.23
C TYR A 100 1.01 -1.89 8.11
N THR A 101 0.66 -3.16 8.34
CA THR A 101 -0.04 -3.99 7.36
C THR A 101 -1.40 -3.41 6.99
N MET A 102 -2.19 -2.94 7.96
CA MET A 102 -3.48 -2.30 7.69
C MET A 102 -3.34 -1.04 6.84
N ARG A 103 -2.31 -0.22 7.13
CA ARG A 103 -2.06 1.00 6.35
C ARG A 103 -1.50 0.72 4.96
N ALA A 104 -0.68 -0.31 4.81
CA ALA A 104 -0.19 -0.76 3.52
C ALA A 104 -1.35 -1.26 2.66
N ASN A 105 -2.20 -2.15 3.20
CA ASN A 105 -3.38 -2.65 2.48
C ASN A 105 -4.32 -1.52 2.05
N ARG A 106 -4.56 -0.53 2.93
CA ARG A 106 -5.39 0.63 2.60
C ARG A 106 -4.76 1.50 1.51
N LEU A 107 -3.43 1.64 1.51
CA LEU A 107 -2.72 2.37 0.47
C LEU A 107 -2.87 1.65 -0.88
N ASP A 108 -2.73 0.32 -0.89
CA ASP A 108 -2.91 -0.49 -2.09
C ASP A 108 -4.36 -0.43 -2.60
N GLU A 109 -5.35 -0.50 -1.70
CA GLU A 109 -6.78 -0.32 -2.03
C GLU A 109 -7.07 1.06 -2.62
N ASP A 110 -6.51 2.13 -2.03
CA ASP A 110 -6.66 3.50 -2.52
C ASP A 110 -6.00 3.68 -3.90
N LEU A 111 -4.86 3.03 -4.15
CA LEU A 111 -4.15 3.08 -5.42
C LEU A 111 -4.91 2.30 -6.50
N LEU A 112 -5.35 1.08 -6.21
CA LEU A 112 -6.18 0.26 -7.11
C LEU A 112 -7.55 0.88 -7.37
N GLY A 113 -8.13 1.55 -6.36
CA GLY A 113 -9.38 2.29 -6.47
C GLY A 113 -9.24 3.54 -7.34
N ARG A 114 -8.12 4.27 -7.22
CA ARG A 114 -7.79 5.38 -8.13
C ARG A 114 -7.50 4.90 -9.55
N ALA A 115 -6.79 3.79 -9.75
CA ALA A 115 -6.56 3.23 -11.09
C ALA A 115 -7.89 2.88 -11.78
N ARG A 116 -8.83 2.25 -11.06
CA ARG A 116 -10.18 1.95 -11.60
C ARG A 116 -11.03 3.19 -11.91
N THR A 117 -10.95 4.23 -11.09
CA THR A 117 -11.74 5.47 -11.27
C THR A 117 -11.10 6.46 -12.23
N SER A 118 -9.77 6.44 -12.34
CA SER A 118 -8.99 7.10 -13.39
C SER A 118 -8.94 6.27 -14.68
N GLY A 119 -9.98 5.46 -14.91
CA GLY A 119 -10.64 5.41 -16.21
C GLY A 119 -11.06 6.81 -16.66
N ARG A 120 -10.07 7.69 -16.87
CA ARG A 120 -10.03 8.63 -17.97
C ARG A 120 -10.45 7.75 -19.14
N ALA A 121 -11.66 8.02 -19.60
CA ALA A 121 -12.32 7.24 -20.61
C ALA A 121 -11.28 6.76 -21.62
N TRP A 122 -11.10 5.45 -21.71
CA TRP A 122 -10.74 4.88 -22.98
C TRP A 122 -11.95 5.16 -23.88
N GLU A 123 -12.13 6.43 -24.28
CA GLU A 123 -12.89 6.78 -25.46
C GLU A 123 -12.15 6.05 -26.56
N LEU A 124 -12.62 4.84 -26.84
CA LEU A 124 -12.29 4.13 -28.05
C LEU A 124 -12.47 5.16 -29.16
N PRO A 125 -11.42 5.47 -29.96
CA PRO A 125 -11.55 6.46 -31.01
C PRO A 125 -12.73 6.07 -31.92
N GLY A 126 -13.88 6.74 -31.75
CA GLY A 126 -15.09 6.49 -32.53
C GLY A 126 -16.38 6.10 -31.78
N GLU A 127 -16.45 6.06 -30.44
CA GLU A 127 -17.75 5.93 -29.76
C GLU A 127 -18.38 7.31 -29.51
N PRO A 128 -19.57 7.62 -30.06
CA PRO A 128 -20.22 8.90 -29.84
C PRO A 128 -20.69 9.03 -28.39
N ALA A 129 -20.49 10.22 -27.81
CA ALA A 129 -20.91 10.54 -26.46
C ALA A 129 -22.42 10.26 -26.27
N PRO A 130 -22.85 9.68 -25.14
CA PRO A 130 -24.26 9.44 -24.89
C PRO A 130 -24.93 10.78 -24.58
N GLY A 131 -25.47 11.45 -25.60
CA GLY A 131 -26.23 12.68 -25.39
C GLY A 131 -26.35 13.67 -26.54
N ASP A 132 -25.93 13.37 -27.77
CA ASP A 132 -26.31 14.18 -28.94
C ASP A 132 -27.33 13.41 -29.81
N PRO A 133 -28.45 14.04 -30.22
CA PRO A 133 -29.54 13.38 -30.95
C PRO A 133 -29.16 12.92 -32.37
#